data_AF-A0A838J9I9-F1
#
_entry.id   AF-A0A838J9I9-F1
#
_cell.length_a   1.000
_cell.length_b   1.000
_cell.length_c   1.000
_cell.angle_alpha   90.00
_cell.angle_beta   90.00
_cell.angle_gamma   90.00
#
_symmetry.space_group_name_H-M   'P 1'
#
loop_
_entity.id
_entity.type
_entity.pdbx_description
1 polymer ?
#
loop_
_entity_poly.entity_id
_entity_poly.type
_entity_poly.pdbx_seq_one_letter_code
_entity_poly.pdbx_strand_id
1 'polypeptide(L)'
;MQALVTVGYDGTGHILDIHVFNNITAPAPTEIFKLLGLYKGDAKISAYNTLLTAEVDNNSAINKNKPNAGLQRDLFREFKWSDQLTTLVPVAFPAFFPDLTRYEAELDQGQVNQGQQAWKLSATQTAQMFAANDHFLKWGPNATATIVSGGGTHDASAVVSIKGGHPGGGSVQVSMSRLEGNTNGGIWEITSATSNGMSIGAPAVNSLQSSPVTVSGSGNAFEGKIGTVTVLDHLYNDIGHANANGATGNGHTTFSSKITYHSDFQGGIQEGVIVLYSFSQADGSISGMVAVKVLLGK
;
A
#
# COMPACT_ATOMS: atom_id res chain seq x y z
N MET A 1 -11.03 -1.36 29.77
CA MET A 1 -11.80 -0.54 28.81
C MET A 1 -10.91 0.62 28.40
N GLN A 2 -10.80 0.88 27.10
CA GLN A 2 -10.03 1.98 26.53
C GLN A 2 -10.99 3.01 25.92
N ALA A 3 -10.57 4.27 25.82
CA ALA A 3 -11.30 5.32 25.10
C ALA A 3 -10.39 6.02 24.10
N LEU A 4 -10.92 6.21 22.90
CA LEU A 4 -10.42 7.17 21.93
C LEU A 4 -11.01 8.55 22.26
N VAL A 5 -10.16 9.54 22.47
CA VAL A 5 -10.54 10.92 22.72
C VAL A 5 -9.96 11.79 21.63
N THR A 6 -10.83 12.53 20.95
CA THR A 6 -10.46 13.48 19.90
C THR A 6 -10.61 14.91 20.43
N VAL A 7 -9.58 15.73 20.25
CA VAL A 7 -9.60 17.15 20.60
C VAL A 7 -9.48 17.95 19.30
N GLY A 8 -10.58 18.58 18.89
CA GLY A 8 -10.63 19.44 17.71
C GLY A 8 -10.34 20.89 18.08
N TYR A 9 -9.56 21.57 17.25
CA TYR A 9 -9.31 23.01 17.38
C TYR A 9 -10.06 23.78 16.28
N ASP A 10 -10.90 24.70 16.70
CA ASP A 10 -11.64 25.59 15.80
C ASP A 10 -10.67 26.57 15.10
N GLY A 11 -10.75 26.65 13.77
CA GLY A 11 -9.92 27.54 12.96
C GLY A 11 -9.79 27.09 11.51
N THR A 12 -9.02 27.86 10.72
CA THR A 12 -8.71 27.52 9.32
C THR A 12 -7.89 26.24 9.27
N GLY A 13 -8.49 25.14 8.82
CA GLY A 13 -7.82 23.86 8.60
C GLY A 13 -8.23 22.72 9.53
N HIS A 14 -9.04 22.96 10.56
CA HIS A 14 -9.54 21.95 11.51
C HIS A 14 -8.44 20.96 11.97
N ILE A 15 -7.69 21.34 13.00
CA ILE A 15 -6.65 20.49 13.57
C ILE A 15 -7.28 19.48 14.52
N LEU A 16 -6.84 18.23 14.44
CA LEU A 16 -7.27 17.16 15.33
C LEU A 16 -6.08 16.62 16.13
N ASP A 17 -6.21 16.59 17.44
CA ASP A 17 -5.38 15.77 18.32
C ASP A 17 -6.14 14.51 18.72
N ILE A 18 -5.40 13.42 18.83
CA ILE A 18 -5.91 12.10 19.19
C ILE A 18 -5.19 11.63 20.44
N HIS A 19 -5.96 11.15 21.41
CA HIS A 19 -5.47 10.55 22.63
C HIS A 19 -6.19 9.21 22.86
N VAL A 20 -5.45 8.19 23.31
CA VAL A 20 -6.04 6.92 23.75
C VAL A 20 -5.74 6.73 25.22
N PHE A 21 -6.79 6.55 26.01
CA PHE A 21 -6.71 6.29 27.43
C PHE A 21 -7.08 4.86 27.76
N ASN A 22 -6.37 4.26 28.72
CA ASN A 22 -6.74 3.02 29.36
C ASN A 22 -7.26 3.27 30.79
N ASN A 23 -7.91 2.27 31.38
CA ASN A 23 -8.47 2.34 32.74
C ASN A 23 -9.41 3.53 32.93
N ILE A 24 -10.30 3.76 31.96
CA ILE A 24 -11.13 4.97 31.91
C ILE A 24 -12.17 5.11 33.03
N THR A 25 -12.35 4.06 33.83
CA THR A 25 -13.19 4.08 35.04
C THR A 25 -12.39 4.44 36.30
N ALA A 26 -11.06 4.54 36.22
CA ALA A 26 -10.22 4.93 37.34
C ALA A 26 -10.27 6.46 37.54
N PRO A 27 -10.03 6.97 38.76
CA PRO A 27 -9.97 8.42 39.02
C PRO A 27 -8.93 9.17 38.17
N ALA A 28 -7.89 8.46 37.72
CA ALA A 28 -6.86 8.97 36.82
C ALA A 28 -6.64 7.96 35.68
N PRO A 29 -7.37 8.08 34.56
CA PRO A 29 -7.12 7.29 33.36
C PRO A 29 -5.68 7.47 32.86
N THR A 30 -5.09 6.41 32.30
CA THR A 30 -3.70 6.44 31.81
C THR A 30 -3.70 6.71 30.32
N GLU A 31 -3.08 7.79 29.86
CA GLU A 31 -2.81 8.01 28.44
C GLU A 31 -1.79 6.98 27.95
N ILE A 32 -2.18 6.15 27.01
CA ILE A 32 -1.33 5.08 26.43
C ILE A 32 -0.86 5.42 25.02
N PHE A 33 -1.48 6.39 24.35
CA PHE A 33 -1.08 6.84 23.02
C PHE A 33 -1.57 8.26 22.79
N LYS A 34 -0.80 9.03 22.01
CA LYS A 34 -1.25 10.30 21.46
C LYS A 34 -0.67 10.53 20.08
N LEU A 35 -1.41 11.24 19.26
CA LEU A 35 -0.99 11.72 17.96
C LEU A 35 -1.60 13.11 17.77
N LEU A 36 -0.75 14.10 17.53
CA LEU A 36 -1.14 15.50 17.60
C LEU A 36 -1.04 16.16 16.23
N GLY A 37 -1.83 17.19 16.00
CA GLY A 37 -1.67 18.12 14.90
C GLY A 37 -2.14 17.60 13.54
N LEU A 38 -3.07 16.64 13.48
CA LEU A 38 -3.57 16.13 12.20
C LEU A 38 -4.35 17.24 11.49
N TYR A 39 -3.82 17.71 10.37
CA TYR A 39 -4.44 18.78 9.59
C TYR A 39 -5.66 18.26 8.82
N LYS A 40 -6.82 18.91 8.97
CA LYS A 40 -8.13 18.37 8.57
C LYS A 40 -8.31 16.92 9.01
N GLY A 41 -7.85 16.63 10.23
CA GLY A 41 -7.71 15.28 10.72
C GLY A 41 -9.04 14.56 10.96
N ASP A 42 -9.00 13.24 10.94
CA ASP A 42 -10.08 12.35 11.35
C ASP A 42 -9.51 11.11 12.04
N ALA A 43 -10.32 10.48 12.89
CA ALA A 43 -9.96 9.30 13.65
C ALA A 43 -11.18 8.39 13.85
N LYS A 44 -11.00 7.10 13.61
CA LYS A 44 -12.01 6.08 13.91
C LYS A 44 -11.37 4.80 14.42
N ILE A 45 -12.16 3.98 15.10
CA ILE A 45 -11.77 2.62 15.47
C ILE A 45 -12.27 1.68 14.38
N SER A 46 -11.37 0.86 13.83
CA SER A 46 -11.71 -0.17 12.85
C SER A 46 -12.55 -1.27 13.48
N ALA A 47 -13.14 -2.12 12.65
CA ALA A 47 -13.75 -3.37 13.11
C ALA A 47 -12.75 -4.33 13.80
N TYR A 48 -11.44 -4.05 13.71
CA TYR A 48 -10.33 -4.88 14.19
C TYR A 48 -9.67 -4.33 15.46
N ASN A 49 -10.33 -3.37 16.12
CA ASN A 49 -9.81 -2.69 17.31
C ASN A 49 -8.44 -2.03 17.05
N THR A 50 -8.25 -1.51 15.83
CA THR A 50 -7.12 -0.65 15.48
C THR A 50 -7.59 0.79 15.36
N LEU A 51 -6.70 1.73 15.68
CA LEU A 51 -6.95 3.15 15.46
C LEU A 51 -6.59 3.48 14.02
N LEU A 52 -7.57 4.00 13.27
CA LEU A 52 -7.39 4.51 11.92
C LEU A 52 -7.41 6.03 11.96
N THR A 53 -6.46 6.65 11.30
CA THR A 53 -6.37 8.11 11.22
C THR A 53 -6.28 8.56 9.78
N ALA A 54 -6.83 9.74 9.49
CA ALA A 54 -6.69 10.41 8.21
C ALA A 54 -6.25 11.85 8.43
N GLU A 55 -5.39 12.38 7.57
CA GLU A 55 -5.00 13.79 7.56
C GLU A 55 -4.62 14.23 6.14
N VAL A 56 -4.41 15.54 5.99
CA VAL A 56 -3.84 16.13 4.79
C VAL A 56 -2.31 16.10 4.91
N ASP A 57 -1.64 15.45 3.98
CA ASP A 57 -0.24 15.74 3.71
C ASP A 57 -0.14 16.99 2.82
N ASN A 58 0.24 18.12 3.42
CA ASN A 58 0.34 19.41 2.71
C ASN A 58 1.41 19.42 1.60
N ASN A 59 2.37 18.48 1.64
CA ASN A 59 3.43 18.40 0.65
C ASN A 59 3.12 17.42 -0.48
N SER A 60 2.07 16.62 -0.36
CA SER A 60 1.73 15.60 -1.33
C SER A 60 1.45 16.17 -2.72
N ALA A 61 1.59 15.33 -3.74
CA ALA A 61 1.35 15.71 -5.13
C ALA A 61 -0.04 16.32 -5.38
N ILE A 62 -1.07 15.96 -4.60
CA ILE A 62 -2.43 16.45 -4.79
C ILE A 62 -2.74 17.73 -4.00
N ASN A 63 -2.04 17.94 -2.88
CA ASN A 63 -2.32 19.02 -1.93
C ASN A 63 -1.32 20.19 -2.01
N LYS A 64 -0.12 19.95 -2.53
CA LYS A 64 0.91 20.98 -2.65
C LYS A 64 0.38 22.19 -3.42
N ASN A 65 0.59 23.37 -2.83
CA ASN A 65 0.14 24.68 -3.35
C ASN A 65 -1.39 24.84 -3.49
N LYS A 66 -2.21 23.96 -2.90
CA LYS A 66 -3.67 24.15 -2.88
C LYS A 66 -4.06 25.12 -1.76
N PRO A 67 -5.08 25.97 -1.98
CA PRO A 67 -5.68 26.74 -0.90
C PRO A 67 -6.38 25.79 0.08
N ASN A 68 -6.56 26.22 1.33
CA ASN A 68 -7.16 25.38 2.37
C ASN A 68 -8.49 24.72 1.95
N ALA A 69 -9.37 25.43 1.24
CA ALA A 69 -10.64 24.87 0.75
C ALA A 69 -10.46 23.68 -0.23
N GLY A 70 -9.35 23.62 -0.96
CA GLY A 70 -9.05 22.57 -1.94
C GLY A 70 -8.22 21.41 -1.40
N LEU A 71 -7.77 21.46 -0.14
CA LEU A 71 -7.00 20.38 0.48
C LEU A 71 -7.88 19.16 0.77
N GLN A 72 -7.37 17.97 0.43
CA GLN A 72 -8.02 16.67 0.56
C GLN A 72 -7.22 15.77 1.50
N ARG A 73 -7.90 14.98 2.34
CA ARG A 73 -7.25 13.95 3.14
C ARG A 73 -6.73 12.85 2.22
N ASP A 74 -5.45 12.57 2.32
CA ASP A 74 -4.72 11.63 1.48
C ASP A 74 -3.74 10.77 2.25
N LEU A 75 -3.36 11.21 3.46
CA LEU A 75 -2.53 10.42 4.33
C LEU A 75 -3.38 9.65 5.32
N PHE A 76 -3.37 8.33 5.19
CA PHE A 76 -4.07 7.41 6.06
C PHE A 76 -3.09 6.50 6.80
N ARG A 77 -3.34 6.26 8.09
CA ARG A 77 -2.46 5.47 8.95
C ARG A 77 -3.26 4.55 9.86
N GLU A 78 -2.71 3.37 10.13
CA GLU A 78 -3.28 2.39 11.05
C GLU A 78 -2.33 2.17 12.24
N PHE A 79 -2.88 2.14 13.44
CA PHE A 79 -2.15 1.88 14.67
C PHE A 79 -2.79 0.74 15.46
N LYS A 80 -1.97 -0.20 15.93
CA LYS A 80 -2.41 -1.38 16.69
C LYS A 80 -1.69 -1.45 18.04
N TRP A 81 -2.40 -1.95 19.05
CA TRP A 81 -1.81 -2.22 20.36
C TRP A 81 -0.61 -3.18 20.26
N SER A 82 0.48 -2.83 20.94
CA SER A 82 1.66 -3.67 21.13
C SER A 82 1.81 -4.01 22.61
N ASP A 83 1.69 -5.29 22.96
CA ASP A 83 1.90 -5.75 24.34
C ASP A 83 3.33 -5.46 24.83
N GLN A 84 4.31 -5.57 23.93
CA GLN A 84 5.72 -5.34 24.25
C GLN A 84 6.00 -3.86 24.58
N LEU A 85 5.39 -2.94 23.83
CA LEU A 85 5.63 -1.51 23.99
C LEU A 85 4.56 -0.81 24.84
N THR A 86 3.50 -1.52 25.21
CA THR A 86 2.37 -1.03 26.02
C THR A 86 1.73 0.25 25.47
N THR A 87 1.73 0.39 24.14
CA THR A 87 1.19 1.54 23.40
C THR A 87 0.67 1.08 22.03
N LEU A 88 0.01 1.98 21.31
CA LEU A 88 -0.34 1.74 19.91
C LEU A 88 0.88 2.07 19.03
N VAL A 89 1.17 1.20 18.08
CA VAL A 89 2.27 1.34 17.13
C VAL A 89 1.75 1.31 15.70
N PRO A 90 2.39 2.02 14.75
CA PRO A 90 1.99 1.96 13.36
C PRO A 90 2.14 0.54 12.81
N VAL A 91 1.17 0.11 12.01
CA VAL A 91 1.18 -1.18 11.32
C VAL A 91 0.80 -0.96 9.86
N ALA A 92 1.37 -1.77 8.96
CA ALA A 92 0.99 -1.73 7.56
C ALA A 92 -0.33 -2.47 7.34
N PHE A 93 -1.20 -1.92 6.50
CA PHE A 93 -2.28 -2.67 5.89
C PHE A 93 -1.69 -3.76 4.98
N PRO A 94 -2.16 -5.02 5.01
CA PRO A 94 -1.52 -6.11 4.28
C PRO A 94 -1.63 -6.03 2.74
N ALA A 95 -2.50 -5.19 2.21
CA ALA A 95 -2.71 -5.05 0.77
C ALA A 95 -2.19 -3.70 0.24
N PHE A 96 -2.04 -3.61 -1.08
CA PHE A 96 -1.57 -2.41 -1.75
C PHE A 96 -2.39 -2.04 -3.00
N PHE A 97 -3.50 -2.71 -3.26
CA PHE A 97 -4.40 -2.34 -4.35
C PHE A 97 -5.75 -3.06 -4.21
N PRO A 98 -6.89 -2.43 -4.48
CA PRO A 98 -7.04 -1.02 -4.85
C PRO A 98 -6.79 -0.05 -3.70
N ASP A 99 -6.87 -0.53 -2.45
CA ASP A 99 -6.74 0.30 -1.28
C ASP A 99 -5.35 0.09 -0.63
N LEU A 100 -4.66 1.18 -0.31
CA LEU A 100 -3.33 1.11 0.29
C LEU A 100 -3.41 0.95 1.80
N THR A 101 -4.55 1.33 2.39
CA THR A 101 -4.77 1.41 3.83
C THR A 101 -6.11 0.78 4.21
N ARG A 102 -6.24 0.33 5.47
CA ARG A 102 -7.54 -0.13 6.00
C ARG A 102 -8.60 0.97 5.99
N TYR A 103 -8.17 2.23 6.20
CA TYR A 103 -9.08 3.36 6.22
C TYR A 103 -9.83 3.49 4.89
N GLU A 104 -9.10 3.44 3.78
CA GLU A 104 -9.65 3.46 2.42
C GLU A 104 -10.49 2.21 2.14
N ALA A 105 -9.97 1.02 2.47
CA ALA A 105 -10.67 -0.23 2.22
C ALA A 105 -12.04 -0.29 2.93
N GLU A 106 -12.15 0.20 4.17
CA GLU A 106 -13.44 0.28 4.88
C GLU A 106 -14.40 1.29 4.25
N LEU A 107 -13.89 2.40 3.70
CA LEU A 107 -14.73 3.37 2.98
C LEU A 107 -15.26 2.77 1.68
N ASP A 108 -14.41 2.08 0.94
CA ASP A 108 -14.76 1.49 -0.35
C ASP A 108 -15.65 0.27 -0.19
N GLN A 109 -15.49 -0.50 0.90
CA GLN A 109 -16.47 -1.49 1.31
C GLN A 109 -17.84 -0.85 1.56
N GLY A 110 -17.90 0.32 2.18
CA GLY A 110 -19.12 1.09 2.37
C GLY A 110 -19.79 1.50 1.05
N GLN A 111 -19.00 1.93 0.06
CA GLN A 111 -19.50 2.27 -1.28
C GLN A 111 -20.03 1.03 -2.01
N VAL A 112 -19.31 -0.09 -1.93
CA VAL A 112 -19.72 -1.37 -2.54
C VAL A 112 -21.01 -1.90 -1.92
N ASN A 113 -21.17 -1.77 -0.60
CA ASN A 113 -22.41 -2.11 0.09
C ASN A 113 -23.60 -1.24 -0.37
N GLN A 114 -23.34 -0.07 -0.95
CA GLN A 114 -24.34 0.82 -1.55
C GLN A 114 -24.53 0.57 -3.07
N GLY A 115 -23.93 -0.49 -3.63
CA GLY A 115 -24.02 -0.85 -5.04
C GLY A 115 -23.10 -0.07 -5.97
N GLN A 116 -22.14 0.69 -5.43
CA GLN A 116 -21.13 1.40 -6.22
C GLN A 116 -19.89 0.53 -6.44
N GLN A 117 -19.03 0.86 -7.41
CA GLN A 117 -17.73 0.19 -7.62
C GLN A 117 -17.79 -1.35 -7.64
N ALA A 118 -18.84 -1.93 -8.24
CA ALA A 118 -19.11 -3.37 -8.18
C ALA A 118 -17.96 -4.26 -8.70
N TRP A 119 -17.05 -3.69 -9.50
CA TRP A 119 -15.85 -4.37 -9.97
C TRP A 119 -14.94 -4.84 -8.83
N LYS A 120 -14.93 -4.15 -7.68
CA LYS A 120 -14.17 -4.56 -6.49
C LYS A 120 -14.64 -5.90 -5.89
N LEU A 121 -15.82 -6.39 -6.26
CA LEU A 121 -16.33 -7.70 -5.84
C LEU A 121 -15.81 -8.86 -6.70
N SER A 122 -15.20 -8.57 -7.86
CA SER A 122 -14.69 -9.54 -8.81
C SER A 122 -13.16 -9.57 -8.83
N ALA A 123 -12.56 -10.72 -8.48
CA ALA A 123 -11.11 -10.87 -8.44
C ALA A 123 -10.46 -10.58 -9.80
N THR A 124 -11.11 -10.98 -10.90
CA THR A 124 -10.60 -10.72 -12.25
C THR A 124 -10.69 -9.25 -12.63
N GLN A 125 -11.77 -8.56 -12.29
CA GLN A 125 -11.90 -7.13 -12.59
C GLN A 125 -10.94 -6.29 -11.73
N THR A 126 -10.76 -6.62 -10.45
CA THR A 126 -9.74 -5.98 -9.61
C THR A 126 -8.34 -6.20 -10.21
N ALA A 127 -8.01 -7.41 -10.67
CA ALA A 127 -6.75 -7.70 -11.32
C ALA A 127 -6.57 -6.95 -12.66
N GLN A 128 -7.64 -6.75 -13.43
CA GLN A 128 -7.63 -5.94 -14.65
C GLN A 128 -7.38 -4.45 -14.35
N MET A 129 -8.03 -3.92 -13.31
CA MET A 129 -7.81 -2.53 -12.86
C MET A 129 -6.37 -2.32 -12.40
N PHE A 130 -5.79 -3.31 -11.70
CA PHE A 130 -4.38 -3.30 -11.34
C PHE A 130 -3.46 -3.31 -12.57
N ALA A 131 -3.77 -4.14 -13.57
CA ALA A 131 -3.01 -4.19 -14.82
C ALA A 131 -3.06 -2.88 -15.61
N ALA A 132 -4.19 -2.18 -15.58
CA ALA A 132 -4.40 -0.92 -16.26
C ALA A 132 -3.83 0.29 -15.49
N ASN A 133 -3.48 0.13 -14.21
CA ASN A 133 -3.08 1.22 -13.34
C ASN A 133 -1.75 1.89 -13.78
N ASP A 134 -1.74 3.22 -13.77
CA ASP A 134 -0.62 4.05 -14.23
C ASP A 134 0.59 4.06 -13.29
N HIS A 135 0.46 3.56 -12.07
CA HIS A 135 1.57 3.46 -11.11
C HIS A 135 2.22 2.08 -11.11
N PHE A 136 1.53 1.07 -11.65
CA PHE A 136 1.99 -0.33 -11.67
C PHE A 136 2.34 -0.79 -13.09
N LEU A 137 1.43 -1.47 -13.79
CA LEU A 137 1.77 -2.21 -15.02
C LEU A 137 1.57 -1.42 -16.31
N LYS A 138 0.63 -0.46 -16.36
CA LYS A 138 0.31 0.32 -17.57
C LYS A 138 -0.07 -0.53 -18.80
N TRP A 139 -0.57 -1.75 -18.62
CA TRP A 139 -0.93 -2.66 -19.73
C TRP A 139 -2.28 -2.33 -20.37
N GLY A 140 -2.99 -1.34 -19.82
CA GLY A 140 -4.30 -0.91 -20.27
C GLY A 140 -5.42 -1.90 -19.93
N PRO A 141 -6.67 -1.55 -20.27
CA PRO A 141 -7.86 -2.30 -19.87
C PRO A 141 -8.01 -3.67 -20.58
N ASN A 142 -7.23 -3.91 -21.63
CA ASN A 142 -7.30 -5.14 -22.43
C ASN A 142 -6.42 -6.27 -21.87
N ALA A 143 -5.72 -6.05 -20.76
CA ALA A 143 -4.98 -7.12 -20.08
C ALA A 143 -5.95 -8.25 -19.69
N THR A 144 -5.55 -9.48 -19.98
CA THR A 144 -6.38 -10.65 -19.66
C THR A 144 -6.09 -11.09 -18.23
N ALA A 145 -7.15 -11.20 -17.41
CA ALA A 145 -7.06 -11.76 -16.07
C ALA A 145 -7.74 -13.14 -16.04
N THR A 146 -7.06 -14.15 -15.52
CA THR A 146 -7.55 -15.52 -15.43
C THR A 146 -7.36 -16.03 -14.01
N ILE A 147 -8.44 -16.52 -13.40
CA ILE A 147 -8.38 -17.16 -12.08
C ILE A 147 -7.52 -18.42 -12.19
N VAL A 148 -6.50 -18.50 -11.33
CA VAL A 148 -5.68 -19.70 -11.14
C VAL A 148 -6.26 -20.56 -10.02
N SER A 149 -6.70 -19.93 -8.92
CA SER A 149 -7.36 -20.59 -7.79
C SER A 149 -8.20 -19.59 -6.97
N GLY A 150 -9.27 -20.09 -6.33
CA GLY A 150 -10.16 -19.26 -5.50
C GLY A 150 -10.94 -18.22 -6.32
N GLY A 151 -11.14 -17.02 -5.76
CA GLY A 151 -11.74 -15.88 -6.48
C GLY A 151 -13.26 -15.96 -6.71
N GLY A 152 -13.92 -17.02 -6.24
CA GLY A 152 -15.37 -17.15 -6.25
C GLY A 152 -16.08 -16.23 -5.25
N THR A 153 -17.41 -16.25 -5.30
CA THR A 153 -18.27 -15.39 -4.45
C THR A 153 -18.00 -15.58 -2.96
N HIS A 154 -17.71 -16.80 -2.52
CA HIS A 154 -17.51 -17.16 -1.10
C HIS A 154 -16.06 -17.52 -0.74
N ASP A 155 -15.12 -17.30 -1.65
CA ASP A 155 -13.71 -17.53 -1.36
C ASP A 155 -13.13 -16.35 -0.59
N ALA A 156 -12.30 -16.64 0.41
CA ALA A 156 -11.58 -15.63 1.17
C ALA A 156 -10.28 -15.17 0.48
N SER A 157 -9.79 -15.96 -0.49
CA SER A 157 -8.54 -15.71 -1.21
C SER A 157 -8.67 -16.02 -2.69
N ALA A 158 -7.82 -15.40 -3.50
CA ALA A 158 -7.73 -15.65 -4.92
C ALA A 158 -6.29 -15.56 -5.40
N VAL A 159 -5.96 -16.34 -6.42
CA VAL A 159 -4.75 -16.16 -7.23
C VAL A 159 -5.21 -15.93 -8.66
N VAL A 160 -4.77 -14.82 -9.25
CA VAL A 160 -5.15 -14.42 -10.62
C VAL A 160 -3.90 -14.21 -11.44
N SER A 161 -3.84 -14.83 -12.61
CA SER A 161 -2.81 -14.60 -13.61
C SER A 161 -3.25 -13.47 -14.53
N ILE A 162 -2.42 -12.44 -14.65
CA ILE A 162 -2.59 -11.31 -15.56
C ILE A 162 -1.63 -11.50 -16.73
N LYS A 163 -2.11 -11.30 -17.95
CA LYS A 163 -1.30 -11.28 -19.17
C LYS A 163 -1.49 -9.96 -19.91
N GLY A 164 -0.37 -9.29 -20.23
CA GLY A 164 -0.38 -8.06 -21.01
C GLY A 164 -0.90 -8.30 -22.43
N GLY A 165 -1.69 -7.35 -22.94
CA GLY A 165 -2.34 -7.46 -24.26
C GLY A 165 -1.48 -6.96 -25.44
N HIS A 166 -0.29 -6.42 -25.17
CA HIS A 166 0.61 -5.86 -26.17
C HIS A 166 1.92 -6.68 -26.28
N PRO A 167 2.71 -6.53 -27.38
CA PRO A 167 3.90 -7.36 -27.63
C PRO A 167 4.97 -7.34 -26.52
N GLY A 168 5.15 -6.23 -25.82
CA GLY A 168 6.04 -6.16 -24.65
C GLY A 168 5.43 -6.54 -23.31
N GLY A 169 4.12 -6.83 -23.28
CA GLY A 169 3.42 -7.25 -22.08
C GLY A 169 3.86 -8.66 -21.68
N GLY A 170 4.14 -8.87 -20.39
CA GLY A 170 4.47 -10.18 -19.86
C GLY A 170 3.32 -10.79 -19.07
N SER A 171 3.67 -11.50 -18.00
CA SER A 171 2.69 -12.08 -17.09
C SER A 171 3.07 -11.83 -15.63
N VAL A 172 2.05 -11.50 -14.85
CA VAL A 172 2.13 -11.24 -13.41
C VAL A 172 1.05 -12.07 -12.74
N GLN A 173 1.42 -12.80 -11.70
CA GLN A 173 0.45 -13.44 -10.81
C GLN A 173 0.20 -12.52 -9.61
N VAL A 174 -1.07 -12.28 -9.30
CA VAL A 174 -1.47 -11.53 -8.11
C VAL A 174 -2.16 -12.47 -7.13
N SER A 175 -1.81 -12.35 -5.85
CA SER A 175 -2.57 -12.99 -4.77
C SER A 175 -3.42 -11.94 -4.09
N MET A 176 -4.67 -12.31 -3.79
CA MET A 176 -5.66 -11.43 -3.21
C MET A 176 -6.30 -12.07 -1.98
N SER A 177 -6.76 -11.21 -1.08
CA SER A 177 -7.67 -11.59 0.00
C SER A 177 -8.93 -10.74 -0.08
N ARG A 178 -10.07 -11.30 0.32
CA ARG A 178 -11.22 -10.46 0.68
C ARG A 178 -10.80 -9.54 1.82
N LEU A 179 -11.23 -8.28 1.78
CA LEU A 179 -11.10 -7.38 2.91
C LEU A 179 -11.57 -8.14 4.14
N GLU A 180 -10.65 -8.29 5.10
CA GLU A 180 -10.98 -8.85 6.40
C GLU A 180 -11.46 -10.31 6.37
N GLY A 181 -11.19 -11.02 5.28
CA GLY A 181 -11.67 -12.39 5.07
C GLY A 181 -13.20 -12.49 4.90
N ASN A 182 -13.89 -11.38 4.65
CA ASN A 182 -15.34 -11.37 4.49
C ASN A 182 -15.76 -12.07 3.19
N THR A 183 -16.12 -13.36 3.31
CA THR A 183 -16.61 -14.20 2.21
C THR A 183 -18.06 -13.92 1.81
N ASN A 184 -18.70 -12.92 2.41
CA ASN A 184 -20.07 -12.52 2.13
C ASN A 184 -20.12 -11.07 1.64
N GLY A 185 -19.38 -10.79 0.55
CA GLY A 185 -19.37 -9.48 -0.10
C GLY A 185 -18.23 -8.54 0.31
N GLY A 186 -17.16 -9.05 0.91
CA GLY A 186 -15.92 -8.27 1.11
C GLY A 186 -15.32 -7.83 -0.22
N ILE A 187 -14.69 -6.66 -0.32
CA ILE A 187 -13.96 -6.27 -1.54
C ILE A 187 -12.66 -7.08 -1.71
N TRP A 188 -12.16 -7.23 -2.95
CA TRP A 188 -10.88 -7.90 -3.20
C TRP A 188 -9.71 -6.95 -3.10
N GLU A 189 -8.69 -7.37 -2.33
CA GLU A 189 -7.47 -6.63 -2.07
C GLU A 189 -6.25 -7.45 -2.51
N ILE A 190 -5.39 -6.88 -3.34
CA ILE A 190 -4.11 -7.46 -3.79
C ILE A 190 -3.09 -7.32 -2.67
N THR A 191 -2.56 -8.46 -2.23
CA THR A 191 -1.56 -8.58 -1.16
C THR A 191 -0.17 -8.89 -1.70
N SER A 192 -0.07 -9.45 -2.91
CA SER A 192 1.19 -9.65 -3.61
C SER A 192 1.00 -9.62 -5.12
N ALA A 193 2.02 -9.17 -5.83
CA ALA A 193 2.14 -9.25 -7.28
C ALA A 193 3.54 -9.77 -7.61
N THR A 194 3.65 -10.80 -8.44
CA THR A 194 4.94 -11.45 -8.76
C THR A 194 4.93 -12.02 -10.17
N SER A 195 5.94 -11.67 -10.95
CA SER A 195 6.29 -12.34 -12.21
C SER A 195 7.18 -13.55 -11.98
N ASN A 196 7.06 -14.55 -12.84
CA ASN A 196 7.84 -15.78 -12.74
C ASN A 196 9.35 -15.50 -12.76
N GLY A 197 10.10 -16.13 -11.84
CA GLY A 197 11.55 -16.00 -11.74
C GLY A 197 12.05 -14.68 -11.16
N MET A 198 11.16 -13.82 -10.62
CA MET A 198 11.52 -12.59 -9.93
C MET A 198 11.16 -12.69 -8.44
N SER A 199 11.94 -12.04 -7.57
CA SER A 199 11.63 -11.93 -6.15
C SER A 199 12.25 -10.69 -5.50
N ILE A 200 11.66 -10.26 -4.38
CA ILE A 200 12.28 -9.37 -3.40
C ILE A 200 12.32 -10.14 -2.09
N GLY A 201 13.52 -10.41 -1.58
CA GLY A 201 13.75 -11.12 -0.31
C GLY A 201 13.99 -10.17 0.87
N ALA A 202 14.42 -8.94 0.61
CA ALA A 202 14.49 -7.87 1.60
C ALA A 202 14.08 -6.52 0.97
N PRO A 203 13.38 -5.64 1.69
CA PRO A 203 12.97 -5.80 3.09
C PRO A 203 11.82 -6.81 3.29
N ALA A 204 11.55 -7.16 4.55
CA ALA A 204 10.42 -8.02 4.89
C ALA A 204 9.10 -7.30 4.60
N VAL A 205 8.07 -8.05 4.20
CA VAL A 205 6.71 -7.52 4.00
C VAL A 205 6.22 -6.86 5.30
N ASN A 206 5.55 -5.71 5.17
CA ASN A 206 4.97 -4.89 6.25
C ASN A 206 5.97 -4.28 7.24
N SER A 207 7.27 -4.36 6.95
CA SER A 207 8.30 -3.80 7.84
C SER A 207 8.45 -2.28 7.65
N LEU A 208 8.86 -1.60 8.72
CA LEU A 208 9.22 -0.18 8.69
C LEU A 208 10.61 0.01 8.08
N GLN A 209 10.68 0.84 7.04
CA GLN A 209 11.90 1.21 6.35
C GLN A 209 12.25 2.67 6.60
N SER A 210 13.55 2.95 6.65
CA SER A 210 14.13 4.30 6.70
C SER A 210 14.99 4.53 5.47
N SER A 211 15.14 5.79 5.04
CA SER A 211 16.00 6.13 3.92
C SER A 211 17.47 6.21 4.40
N PRO A 212 18.43 5.58 3.71
CA PRO A 212 18.28 4.72 2.53
C PRO A 212 17.88 3.27 2.88
N VAL A 213 17.04 2.66 2.05
CA VAL A 213 16.62 1.25 2.16
C VAL A 213 17.51 0.34 1.32
N THR A 214 17.82 -0.86 1.83
CA THR A 214 18.49 -1.91 1.04
C THR A 214 17.46 -2.90 0.55
N VAL A 215 17.40 -3.07 -0.77
CA VAL A 215 16.49 -4.02 -1.43
C VAL A 215 17.31 -5.11 -2.09
N SER A 216 16.99 -6.37 -1.78
CA SER A 216 17.67 -7.53 -2.37
C SER A 216 16.66 -8.56 -2.85
N GLY A 217 17.05 -9.33 -3.85
CA GLY A 217 16.15 -10.27 -4.50
C GLY A 217 16.79 -10.97 -5.68
N SER A 218 15.96 -11.51 -6.57
CA SER A 218 16.40 -12.22 -7.77
C SER A 218 15.55 -11.88 -8.99
N GLY A 219 16.08 -12.18 -10.16
CA GLY A 219 15.43 -11.93 -11.44
C GLY A 219 16.30 -12.42 -12.60
N ASN A 220 15.78 -12.30 -13.82
CA ASN A 220 16.54 -12.61 -15.03
C ASN A 220 17.23 -11.34 -15.53
N ALA A 221 18.57 -11.35 -15.55
CA ALA A 221 19.36 -10.26 -16.11
C ALA A 221 19.57 -10.42 -17.61
N PHE A 222 19.50 -9.29 -18.32
CA PHE A 222 19.98 -9.14 -19.69
C PHE A 222 20.99 -8.00 -19.70
N GLU A 223 22.19 -8.24 -20.23
CA GLU A 223 23.30 -7.27 -20.22
C GLU A 223 23.63 -6.72 -18.81
N GLY A 224 23.49 -7.58 -17.80
CA GLY A 224 23.78 -7.28 -16.39
C GLY A 224 22.66 -6.56 -15.65
N LYS A 225 21.53 -6.24 -16.29
CA LYS A 225 20.41 -5.55 -15.66
C LYS A 225 19.19 -6.46 -15.54
N ILE A 226 18.67 -6.61 -14.32
CA ILE A 226 17.39 -7.28 -14.04
C ILE A 226 16.23 -6.31 -14.28
N GLY A 227 16.39 -5.05 -13.86
CA GLY A 227 15.29 -4.10 -13.85
C GLY A 227 15.60 -2.83 -13.07
N THR A 228 14.53 -2.19 -12.58
CA THR A 228 14.59 -1.02 -11.71
C THR A 228 13.80 -1.31 -10.44
N VAL A 229 14.40 -1.05 -9.28
CA VAL A 229 13.68 -1.04 -8.01
C VAL A 229 13.23 0.39 -7.74
N THR A 230 11.95 0.55 -7.42
CA THR A 230 11.31 1.83 -7.14
C THR A 230 10.61 1.78 -5.78
N VAL A 231 10.74 2.85 -5.00
CA VAL A 231 10.01 3.09 -3.76
C VAL A 231 8.84 4.01 -4.08
N LEU A 232 7.63 3.53 -3.79
CA LEU A 232 6.37 4.23 -4.02
C LEU A 232 5.80 4.73 -2.68
N ASP A 233 5.36 5.98 -2.63
CA ASP A 233 4.74 6.60 -1.46
C ASP A 233 3.26 6.22 -1.28
N HIS A 234 2.56 6.90 -0.37
CA HIS A 234 1.15 6.66 -0.06
C HIS A 234 0.17 7.02 -1.20
N LEU A 235 0.65 7.69 -2.25
CA LEU A 235 -0.07 8.03 -3.48
C LEU A 235 0.49 7.29 -4.70
N TYR A 236 1.37 6.30 -4.47
CA TYR A 236 2.11 5.56 -5.49
C TYR A 236 3.03 6.42 -6.38
N ASN A 237 3.54 7.55 -5.89
CA ASN A 237 4.57 8.32 -6.59
C ASN A 237 5.95 7.68 -6.38
N ASP A 238 6.78 7.67 -7.42
CA ASP A 238 8.20 7.33 -7.29
C ASP A 238 8.92 8.41 -6.48
N ILE A 239 9.36 8.01 -5.28
CA ILE A 239 10.10 8.88 -4.35
C ILE A 239 11.56 8.45 -4.21
N GLY A 240 12.01 7.46 -4.99
CA GLY A 240 13.39 6.96 -5.00
C GLY A 240 13.51 5.64 -5.76
N HIS A 241 14.55 5.51 -6.58
CA HIS A 241 14.78 4.30 -7.36
C HIS A 241 16.27 4.00 -7.57
N ALA A 242 16.56 2.74 -7.94
CA ALA A 242 17.88 2.31 -8.37
C ALA A 242 17.79 1.17 -9.38
N ASN A 243 18.81 1.02 -10.24
CA ASN A 243 18.92 -0.18 -11.07
C ASN A 243 19.11 -1.43 -10.20
N ALA A 244 18.44 -2.52 -10.55
CA ALA A 244 18.72 -3.85 -10.04
C ALA A 244 19.75 -4.51 -10.97
N ASN A 245 21.03 -4.35 -10.66
CA ASN A 245 22.11 -4.98 -11.41
C ASN A 245 22.31 -6.41 -10.90
N GLY A 246 22.34 -7.36 -11.85
CA GLY A 246 22.58 -8.75 -11.54
C GLY A 246 24.02 -9.00 -11.08
N ALA A 247 24.20 -9.95 -10.16
CA ALA A 247 25.53 -10.42 -9.77
C ALA A 247 26.27 -11.12 -10.92
N THR A 248 25.54 -11.56 -11.95
CA THR A 248 26.07 -12.15 -13.19
C THR A 248 25.50 -11.44 -14.41
N GLY A 249 26.19 -11.55 -15.55
CA GLY A 249 25.87 -10.78 -16.75
C GLY A 249 24.56 -11.16 -17.45
N ASN A 250 24.22 -12.45 -17.57
CA ASN A 250 22.99 -12.89 -18.23
C ASN A 250 22.35 -14.07 -17.48
N GLY A 251 21.03 -14.16 -17.56
CA GLY A 251 20.24 -15.25 -16.98
C GLY A 251 19.79 -14.96 -15.55
N HIS A 252 19.27 -15.99 -14.88
CA HIS A 252 18.76 -15.86 -13.52
C HIS A 252 19.90 -15.54 -12.54
N THR A 253 19.71 -14.50 -11.73
CA THR A 253 20.74 -13.97 -10.83
C THR A 253 20.12 -13.17 -9.69
N THR A 254 20.95 -12.81 -8.71
CA THR A 254 20.55 -12.00 -7.55
C THR A 254 20.97 -10.55 -7.71
N PHE A 255 20.32 -9.65 -6.98
CA PHE A 255 20.74 -8.25 -6.85
C PHE A 255 20.68 -7.79 -5.39
N SER A 256 21.40 -6.71 -5.10
CA SER A 256 21.26 -5.93 -3.87
C SER A 256 21.52 -4.46 -4.19
N SER A 257 20.50 -3.63 -4.03
CA SER A 257 20.54 -2.20 -4.35
C SER A 257 20.20 -1.37 -3.12
N LYS A 258 20.95 -0.29 -2.91
CA LYS A 258 20.69 0.70 -1.87
C LYS A 258 19.98 1.89 -2.48
N ILE A 259 18.81 2.23 -1.97
CA ILE A 259 17.91 3.24 -2.54
C ILE A 259 17.70 4.34 -1.52
N THR A 260 18.14 5.54 -1.87
CA THR A 260 17.74 6.75 -1.14
C THR A 260 16.38 7.17 -1.68
N TYR A 261 15.43 7.40 -0.78
CA TYR A 261 14.13 7.98 -1.11
C TYR A 261 13.84 9.23 -0.27
N HIS A 262 12.89 10.04 -0.75
CA HIS A 262 12.45 11.28 -0.11
C HIS A 262 10.92 11.28 0.06
N SER A 263 10.45 11.02 1.28
CA SER A 263 9.02 11.10 1.61
C SER A 263 8.53 12.56 1.61
N ASP A 264 7.41 12.85 0.95
CA ASP A 264 6.74 14.16 1.07
C ASP A 264 6.13 14.36 2.47
N PHE A 265 5.68 13.26 3.09
CA PHE A 265 5.23 13.28 4.47
C PHE A 265 6.42 13.32 5.44
N GLN A 266 6.62 14.49 6.04
CA GLN A 266 7.69 14.74 7.01
C GLN A 266 7.26 14.52 8.47
N GLY A 267 5.97 14.30 8.71
CA GLY A 267 5.36 14.22 10.05
C GLY A 267 5.46 12.85 10.72
N GLY A 268 5.96 11.82 10.04
CA GLY A 268 6.06 10.48 10.63
C GLY A 268 6.20 9.37 9.59
N ILE A 269 5.46 8.29 9.84
CA ILE A 269 5.44 7.07 9.03
C ILE A 269 4.22 7.08 8.13
N GLN A 270 4.40 6.67 6.87
CA GLN A 270 3.34 6.48 5.89
C GLN A 270 3.36 5.07 5.31
N GLU A 271 2.30 4.72 4.60
CA GLU A 271 2.25 3.49 3.81
C GLU A 271 3.09 3.63 2.53
N GLY A 272 3.62 2.52 2.03
CA GLY A 272 4.35 2.51 0.77
C GLY A 272 4.53 1.13 0.17
N VAL A 273 5.10 1.10 -1.03
CA VAL A 273 5.34 -0.13 -1.79
C VAL A 273 6.73 -0.07 -2.40
N ILE A 274 7.51 -1.14 -2.26
CA ILE A 274 8.76 -1.33 -3.00
C ILE A 274 8.49 -2.27 -4.16
N VAL A 275 8.80 -1.82 -5.38
CA VAL A 275 8.51 -2.58 -6.59
C VAL A 275 9.79 -2.80 -7.39
N LEU A 276 10.05 -4.03 -7.80
CA LEU A 276 11.02 -4.37 -8.84
C LEU A 276 10.29 -4.49 -10.17
N TYR A 277 10.59 -3.63 -11.13
CA TYR A 277 10.08 -3.69 -12.49
C TYR A 277 11.11 -4.31 -13.45
N SER A 278 10.69 -5.27 -14.27
CA SER A 278 11.43 -5.68 -15.46
C SER A 278 10.83 -5.04 -16.70
N PHE A 279 11.65 -4.80 -17.72
CA PHE A 279 11.23 -4.12 -18.95
C PHE A 279 11.44 -5.00 -20.17
N SER A 280 10.51 -4.93 -21.11
CA SER A 280 10.57 -5.58 -22.41
C SER A 280 11.67 -4.96 -23.25
N GLN A 281 12.52 -5.81 -23.84
CA GLN A 281 13.55 -5.36 -24.79
C GLN A 281 12.97 -4.98 -26.15
N ALA A 282 11.71 -5.34 -26.42
CA ALA A 282 11.07 -5.05 -27.70
C ALA A 282 10.58 -3.59 -27.79
N ASP A 283 10.07 -3.04 -26.70
CA ASP A 283 9.38 -1.74 -26.69
C ASP A 283 9.60 -0.91 -25.41
N GLY A 284 10.40 -1.39 -24.45
CA GLY A 284 10.67 -0.69 -23.19
C GLY A 284 9.50 -0.66 -22.21
N SER A 285 8.37 -1.32 -22.53
CA SER A 285 7.23 -1.43 -21.62
C SER A 285 7.55 -2.30 -20.41
N ILE A 286 6.80 -2.13 -19.32
CA ILE A 286 6.92 -3.00 -18.15
C ILE A 286 6.51 -4.41 -18.57
N SER A 287 7.40 -5.39 -18.41
CA SER A 287 7.14 -6.79 -18.77
C SER A 287 6.85 -7.67 -17.56
N GLY A 288 7.23 -7.22 -16.37
CA GLY A 288 7.03 -7.97 -15.13
C GLY A 288 7.25 -7.11 -13.90
N MET A 289 6.77 -7.61 -12.76
CA MET A 289 6.92 -6.91 -11.49
C MET A 289 7.00 -7.85 -10.30
N VAL A 290 7.60 -7.36 -9.21
CA VAL A 290 7.43 -7.89 -7.85
C VAL A 290 7.18 -6.72 -6.92
N ALA A 291 6.12 -6.77 -6.12
CA ALA A 291 5.78 -5.73 -5.16
C ALA A 291 5.84 -6.24 -3.72
N VAL A 292 6.39 -5.41 -2.83
CA VAL A 292 6.45 -5.64 -1.38
C VAL A 292 5.86 -4.43 -0.66
N LYS A 293 4.81 -4.67 0.12
CA LYS A 293 4.19 -3.69 1.00
C LYS A 293 5.12 -3.37 2.19
N VAL A 294 5.29 -2.09 2.52
CA VAL A 294 6.14 -1.61 3.62
C VAL A 294 5.52 -0.39 4.28
N LEU A 295 6.02 -0.05 5.47
CA LEU A 295 5.88 1.30 6.04
C LEU A 295 7.13 2.11 5.70
N LEU A 296 6.96 3.38 5.35
CA LEU A 296 8.05 4.29 5.03
C LEU A 296 8.16 5.35 6.13
N GLY A 297 9.30 5.37 6.81
CA GLY A 297 9.74 6.47 7.66
C GLY A 297 10.70 7.40 6.93
N LYS A 298 11.37 8.26 7.69
CA LYS A 298 12.47 9.11 7.18
C LYS A 298 13.71 8.29 6.88
#